data_AF-A0A535P6E0-F1
#
_entry.id   AF-A0A535P6E0-F1
#
_cell.length_a   1.000
_cell.length_b   1.000
_cell.length_c   1.000
_cell.angle_alpha   90.00
_cell.angle_beta   90.00
_cell.angle_gamma   90.00
#
_symmetry.space_group_name_H-M   'P 1'
#
loop_
_entity.id
_entity.type
_entity.pdbx_description
1 polymer ?
#
loop_
_entity_poly.entity_id
_entity_poly.type
_entity_poly.pdbx_seq_one_letter_code
_entity_poly.pdbx_strand_id
1 'polypeptide(L)' 'KVELREPDRLRCPACRVLYPIVDGIPVMLIEEGKPESDEPR' A
#
# COMPACT_ATOMS: atom_id res chain seq x y z
N LYS A 1 8.81 -7.76 22.19
CA LYS A 1 9.48 -6.85 21.23
C LYS A 1 8.49 -6.65 20.11
N VAL A 2 7.89 -5.47 19.99
CA VAL A 2 6.96 -5.18 18.88
C VAL A 2 7.84 -4.76 17.70
N GLU A 3 7.87 -5.57 16.64
CA GLU A 3 8.55 -5.22 15.40
C GLU A 3 7.62 -4.29 14.61
N LEU A 4 7.97 -3.01 14.52
CA LEU A 4 7.30 -2.04 13.65
C LEU A 4 7.75 -2.33 12.21
N ARG A 5 7.14 -3.34 11.57
CA ARG A 5 7.27 -3.54 10.12
C ARG A 5 6.30 -2.61 9.43
N GLU A 6 6.73 -1.97 8.35
CA GLU A 6 5.85 -1.19 7.51
C GLU A 6 4.70 -2.09 7.02
N PRO A 7 3.46 -1.60 6.99
CA PRO A 7 2.32 -2.40 6.55
C PRO A 7 2.56 -2.86 5.11
N ASP A 8 2.23 -4.12 4.83
CA ASP A 8 2.35 -4.67 3.49
C ASP A 8 1.48 -3.87 2.51
N ARG A 9 1.99 -3.63 1.30
CA ARG A 9 1.29 -2.89 0.26
C ARG A 9 1.38 -3.61 -1.08
N LEU A 10 0.31 -3.56 -1.86
CA LEU A 10 0.28 -4.05 -3.22
C LEU A 10 0.54 -2.89 -4.19
N ARG A 11 1.60 -3.01 -4.99
CA ARG A 11 1.96 -2.01 -6.00
C ARG A 11 1.34 -2.33 -7.36
N CYS A 12 0.70 -1.35 -7.98
CA CYS A 12 0.30 -1.42 -9.38
C CYS A 12 1.25 -0.57 -10.25
N PRO A 13 2.17 -1.18 -11.03
CA PRO A 13 3.16 -0.42 -11.82
C PRO A 13 2.56 0.33 -13.01
N ALA A 14 1.41 -0.12 -13.53
CA ALA A 14 0.71 0.55 -14.63
C ALA A 14 0.05 1.86 -14.16
N CYS A 15 -0.59 1.82 -12.99
CA CYS A 15 -1.30 2.97 -12.41
C CYS A 15 -0.41 3.83 -11.51
N ARG A 16 0.75 3.32 -11.08
CA ARG A 16 1.66 3.95 -10.11
C ARG A 16 1.01 4.26 -8.77
N VAL A 17 0.21 3.32 -8.28
CA VAL A 17 -0.48 3.40 -6.98
C VAL A 17 -0.12 2.23 -6.09
N LEU A 18 -0.26 2.45 -4.79
CA LEU A 18 -0.05 1.52 -3.70
C LEU A 18 -1.38 1.30 -2.98
N TYR A 19 -1.79 0.04 -2.89
CA TYR A 19 -2.98 -0.38 -2.14
C TYR A 19 -2.55 -0.97 -0.80
N PRO A 20 -3.20 -0.58 0.32
CA PRO A 20 -2.88 -1.14 1.63
C PRO A 20 -3.35 -2.61 1.72
N ILE A 21 -2.60 -3.41 2.48
CA ILE A 21 -3.03 -4.76 2.87
C ILE A 21 -3.48 -4.70 4.32
N VAL A 22 -4.75 -5.05 4.56
CA VAL A 22 -5.38 -5.07 5.89
C VAL A 22 -5.82 -6.50 6.16
N ASP A 23 -5.40 -7.08 7.29
CA ASP A 23 -5.68 -8.46 7.67
C ASP A 23 -5.29 -9.50 6.59
N GLY A 24 -4.23 -9.21 5.82
CA GLY A 24 -3.77 -10.06 4.71
C GLY A 24 -4.59 -9.93 3.42
N ILE A 25 -5.56 -9.01 3.36
CA ILE A 25 -6.39 -8.75 2.20
C ILE A 25 -6.01 -7.40 1.55
N PRO A 26 -5.65 -7.37 0.26
CA PRO A 26 -5.42 -6.12 -0.46
C PRO A 26 -6.72 -5.33 -0.63
N VAL A 27 -6.75 -4.08 -0.18
CA VAL A 27 -7.91 -3.19 -0.36
C VAL A 27 -7.81 -2.51 -1.72
N MET A 28 -8.49 -3.07 -2.74
CA MET A 28 -8.51 -2.54 -4.11
C MET A 28 -9.67 -1.55 -4.35
N LEU A 29 -9.83 -0.59 -3.45
CA LEU A 29 -10.77 0.52 -3.64
C LEU A 29 -10.05 1.70 -4.29
N ILE A 30 -10.72 2.40 -5.21
CA ILE A 30 -10.12 3.54 -5.93
C ILE A 30 -9.68 4.64 -4.96
N GLU A 31 -10.46 4.90 -3.91
CA GLU A 31 -10.19 5.92 -2.89
C GLU A 31 -8.98 5.58 -2.00
N GLU A 32 -8.67 4.28 -1.85
CA GLU A 32 -7.59 3.78 -0.99
C GLU A 32 -6.25 3.66 -1.73
N GLY A 33 -6.26 3.75 -3.07
CA GLY A 33 -5.05 3.72 -3.88
C GLY A 33 -4.25 5.02 -3.75
N LYS A 34 -3.11 4.99 -3.06
CA LYS A 34 -2.24 6.16 -2.90
C LYS A 34 -1.15 6.19 -3.97
N PRO A 35 -0.80 7.35 -4.55
CA PRO A 35 0.31 7.45 -5.50
C PRO A 35 1.62 6.96 -4.89
N GLU A 36 2.40 6.19 -5.65
CA GLU A 36 3.71 5.69 -5.20
C GLU A 36 4.72 6.81 -4.91
N SER A 37 4.51 8.01 -5.47
CA SER A 37 5.35 9.18 -5.27
C SER A 37 5.17 9.87 -3.91
N ASP A 38 4.11 9.55 -3.18
CA ASP A 38 3.79 10.16 -1.87
C ASP A 38 4.50 9.41 -0.71
N GLU A 39 5.14 8.28 -1.01
CA GLU A 39 5.94 7.55 -0.03
C GLU A 39 7.34 8.19 0.08
N PRO A 40 7.76 8.62 1.29
CA PRO A 40 9.13 9.10 1.48
C PRO A 40 10.10 7.94 1.22
N ARG A 41 10.99 8.13 0.25
CA ARG A 41 12.06 7.17 -0.10
C ARG A 41 13.03 6.94 1.06
#